data_AF-A0A0M3K4U6-F1
#
_entry.id   AF-A0A0M3K4U6-F1
#
_cell.length_a   1.000
_cell.length_b   1.000
_cell.length_c   1.000
_cell.angle_alpha   90.00
_cell.angle_beta   90.00
_cell.angle_gamma   90.00
#
_symmetry.space_group_name_H-M   'P 1'
#
loop_
_entity.id
_entity.type
_entity.pdbx_description
1 polymer ?
#
loop_
_entity_poly.entity_id
_entity_poly.type
_entity_poly.pdbx_seq_one_letter_code
_entity_poly.pdbx_strand_id
1 'polypeptide(L)'
;MLFFGMSMFALYHFLMIPWPFYSGPLDYIPLTIVGNSTVEDTSKGGGCLREYTWCKYTTRVPLPVFVIASTIITGTAFSSVGVASGTLFSEILGPRNQGFMQGLFALFGSIGRFLGPIVSTLLFEKIGYSVPMAILLGMVLLADVVIITFRKRLVPLKLIPPIGVKTPYKNGVFYRF
;
A
#
# COMPACT_ATOMS: atom_id res chain seq x y z
N MET A 1 13.95 -7.12 6.26
CA MET A 1 13.49 -5.73 6.08
C MET A 1 12.20 -5.66 5.25
N LEU A 2 12.16 -6.23 4.03
CA LEU A 2 10.95 -6.19 3.20
C LEU A 2 9.70 -6.77 3.88
N PHE A 3 9.78 -8.01 4.41
CA PHE A 3 8.67 -8.65 5.12
C PHE A 3 8.19 -7.83 6.33
N PHE A 4 9.13 -7.30 7.13
CA PHE A 4 8.81 -6.43 8.25
C PHE A 4 8.02 -5.18 7.82
N GLY A 5 8.45 -4.50 6.75
CA GLY A 5 7.75 -3.33 6.23
C GLY A 5 6.35 -3.66 5.71
N MET A 6 6.17 -4.81 5.04
CA MET A 6 4.87 -5.27 4.57
C MET A 6 3.93 -5.65 5.72
N SER A 7 4.44 -6.31 6.76
CA SER A 7 3.68 -6.60 7.98
C SER A 7 3.23 -5.33 8.70
N MET A 8 4.06 -4.27 8.72
CA MET A 8 3.66 -2.96 9.26
C MET A 8 2.56 -2.30 8.42
N PHE A 9 2.61 -2.42 7.08
CA PHE A 9 1.49 -1.99 6.23
C PHE A 9 0.21 -2.77 6.50
N ALA A 10 0.29 -4.09 6.72
CA ALA A 10 -0.87 -4.89 7.07
C ALA A 10 -1.47 -4.43 8.42
N LEU A 11 -0.61 -4.15 9.40
CA LEU A 11 -1.04 -3.61 10.70
C LEU A 11 -1.73 -2.25 10.55
N TYR A 12 -1.19 -1.34 9.73
CA TYR A 12 -1.83 -0.05 9.46
C TYR A 12 -3.25 -0.21 8.92
N HIS A 13 -3.44 -1.01 7.86
CA HIS A 13 -4.77 -1.21 7.27
C HIS A 13 -5.72 -1.92 8.24
N PHE A 14 -5.22 -2.87 9.04
CA PHE A 14 -6.01 -3.54 10.06
C PHE A 14 -6.51 -2.58 11.15
N LEU A 15 -5.66 -1.66 11.63
CA LEU A 15 -6.03 -0.67 12.65
C LEU A 15 -7.01 0.39 12.11
N MET A 16 -6.89 0.72 10.82
CA MET A 16 -7.77 1.67 10.13
C MET A 16 -9.15 1.11 9.79
N ILE A 17 -9.35 -0.21 9.83
CA ILE A 17 -10.69 -0.77 9.64
C ILE A 17 -11.61 -0.32 10.79
N PRO A 18 -12.80 0.23 10.50
CA PRO A 18 -13.75 0.66 11.52
C PRO A 18 -14.37 -0.57 12.19
N TRP A 19 -13.71 -1.05 13.24
CA TRP A 19 -14.17 -2.22 14.00
C TRP A 19 -15.46 -1.93 14.77
N PRO A 20 -16.30 -2.95 15.04
CA PRO A 20 -17.58 -2.76 15.72
C PRO A 20 -17.44 -2.29 17.18
N PHE A 21 -16.27 -2.44 17.79
CA PHE A 21 -15.99 -1.98 19.15
C PHE A 21 -15.59 -0.50 19.24
N TYR A 22 -15.35 0.17 18.10
CA TYR A 22 -15.11 1.61 18.08
C TYR A 22 -16.41 2.40 18.28
N SER A 23 -16.30 3.59 18.86
CA SER A 23 -17.43 4.49 19.04
C SER A 23 -18.07 4.85 17.69
N GLY A 24 -19.39 4.82 17.62
CA GLY A 24 -20.14 5.16 16.41
C GLY A 24 -21.61 5.42 16.73
N PRO A 25 -22.45 5.73 15.72
CA PRO A 25 -22.14 5.86 14.28
C PRO A 25 -21.44 7.17 13.90
N LEU A 26 -21.14 7.37 12.61
CA LEU A 26 -20.60 8.64 12.11
C LEU A 26 -21.63 9.77 12.22
N ASP A 27 -21.18 10.94 12.68
CA ASP A 27 -22.01 12.13 12.75
C ASP A 27 -22.23 12.74 11.35
N TYR A 28 -23.48 13.04 11.04
CA TYR A 28 -23.87 13.76 9.83
C TYR A 28 -23.65 15.26 9.99
N ILE A 29 -23.40 15.95 8.88
CA ILE A 29 -23.28 17.41 8.86
C ILE A 29 -24.62 18.02 9.30
N PRO A 30 -24.62 18.98 10.24
CA PRO A 30 -25.85 19.66 10.65
C PRO A 30 -26.42 20.47 9.48
N LEU A 31 -27.73 20.37 9.27
CA LEU A 31 -28.41 21.14 8.22
C LEU A 31 -28.44 22.61 8.61
N THR A 32 -27.85 23.46 7.78
CA THR A 32 -28.00 24.91 7.92
C THR A 32 -29.12 25.40 7.01
N ILE A 33 -30.04 26.19 7.57
CA ILE A 33 -31.09 26.85 6.79
C ILE A 33 -30.47 28.09 6.16
N VAL A 34 -30.30 28.09 4.84
CA VAL A 34 -29.86 29.26 4.06
C VAL A 34 -31.01 29.65 3.15
N GLY A 35 -31.82 30.62 3.58
CA GLY A 35 -33.07 30.99 2.90
C GLY A 35 -34.15 29.91 3.03
N ASN A 36 -34.90 29.64 1.96
CA ASN A 36 -35.96 28.61 1.92
C ASN A 36 -35.42 27.18 1.70
N SER A 37 -34.10 26.98 1.67
CA SER A 37 -33.46 25.70 1.38
C SER A 37 -32.60 25.23 2.55
N THR A 38 -32.66 23.94 2.85
CA THR A 38 -31.72 23.27 3.76
C THR A 38 -30.50 22.82 2.97
N VAL A 39 -29.34 23.38 3.25
CA VAL A 39 -28.08 23.03 2.57
C VAL A 39 -27.07 22.51 3.59
N GLU A 40 -26.35 21.46 3.21
CA GLU A 40 -25.21 20.92 3.97
C GLU A 40 -23.97 21.77 3.68
N ASP A 41 -23.57 22.61 4.63
CA ASP A 41 -22.39 23.48 4.50
C ASP A 41 -21.13 22.77 5.02
N THR A 42 -20.37 22.14 4.12
CA THR A 42 -19.08 21.47 4.41
C THR A 42 -17.97 22.44 4.83
N SER A 43 -18.16 23.76 4.62
CA SER A 43 -17.21 24.79 5.05
C SER A 43 -17.29 25.06 6.56
N LYS A 44 -18.46 24.86 7.17
CA LYS A 44 -18.72 25.19 8.59
C LYS A 44 -18.72 23.98 9.52
N GLY A 45 -19.02 22.78 9.01
CA GLY A 45 -19.09 21.56 9.81
C GLY A 45 -18.42 20.38 9.09
N GLY A 46 -17.54 19.68 9.80
CA GLY A 46 -17.00 18.40 9.35
C GLY A 46 -17.95 17.25 9.70
N GLY A 47 -18.09 16.27 8.82
CA GLY A 47 -18.96 15.13 9.03
C GLY A 47 -19.22 14.35 7.75
N CYS A 48 -20.13 13.40 7.83
CA CYS A 48 -20.58 12.66 6.66
C CYS A 48 -21.76 13.37 5.94
N LEU A 49 -21.75 13.35 4.60
CA LEU A 49 -22.87 13.79 3.78
C LEU A 49 -24.04 12.81 3.89
N ARG A 50 -25.28 13.29 3.82
CA ARG A 50 -26.47 12.42 3.88
C ARG A 50 -26.63 11.49 2.68
N GLU A 51 -26.03 11.83 1.54
CA GLU A 51 -25.99 10.97 0.35
C GLU A 51 -25.30 9.62 0.62
N TYR A 52 -24.34 9.61 1.55
CA TYR A 52 -23.62 8.41 1.94
C TYR A 52 -24.41 7.60 2.98
N THR A 53 -25.22 6.67 2.46
CA THR A 53 -26.02 5.74 3.28
C THR A 53 -25.18 4.90 4.24
N TRP A 54 -23.89 4.68 3.93
CA TRP A 54 -22.98 3.87 4.73
C TRP A 54 -22.56 4.50 6.06
N CYS A 55 -22.75 5.80 6.23
CA CYS A 55 -22.39 6.49 7.49
C CYS A 55 -23.27 6.09 8.68
N LYS A 56 -24.49 5.61 8.43
CA LYS A 56 -25.42 5.17 9.49
C LYS A 56 -24.90 3.94 10.25
N TYR A 57 -24.17 3.06 9.59
CA TYR A 57 -23.71 1.79 10.16
C TYR A 57 -22.20 1.70 10.35
N THR A 58 -21.45 2.72 9.94
CA THR A 58 -19.99 2.74 10.06
C THR A 58 -19.58 3.36 11.40
N THR A 59 -18.63 2.73 12.10
CA THR A 59 -18.04 3.25 13.33
C THR A 59 -16.89 4.22 13.04
N ARG A 60 -16.56 5.08 14.00
CA ARG A 60 -15.50 6.07 13.86
C ARG A 60 -14.17 5.49 14.34
N VAL A 61 -13.15 5.52 13.49
CA VAL A 61 -11.78 5.21 13.92
C VAL A 61 -11.32 6.27 14.95
N PRO A 62 -10.86 5.89 16.15
CA PRO A 62 -10.42 6.84 17.16
C PRO A 62 -9.27 7.71 16.64
N LEU A 63 -9.37 9.02 16.85
CA LEU A 63 -8.37 9.99 16.38
C LEU A 63 -6.92 9.63 16.81
N PRO A 64 -6.64 9.19 18.06
CA PRO A 64 -5.28 8.81 18.44
C PRO A 64 -4.73 7.64 17.63
N VAL A 65 -5.57 6.64 17.34
CA VAL A 65 -5.20 5.48 16.52
C VAL A 65 -4.90 5.93 15.10
N PHE A 66 -5.77 6.76 14.52
CA PHE A 66 -5.58 7.33 13.19
C PHE A 66 -4.25 8.08 13.07
N VAL A 67 -3.95 8.98 14.01
CA VAL A 67 -2.74 9.81 13.98
C VAL A 67 -1.48 8.95 14.12
N ILE A 68 -1.44 8.06 15.10
CA ILE A 68 -0.27 7.19 15.35
C ILE A 68 -0.04 6.25 14.17
N ALA A 69 -1.10 5.61 13.67
CA ALA A 69 -1.00 4.68 12.54
C ALA A 69 -0.56 5.39 11.27
N SER A 70 -1.14 6.56 10.95
CA SER A 70 -0.81 7.31 9.73
C SER A 70 0.60 7.89 9.72
N THR A 71 1.12 8.27 10.89
CA THR A 71 2.44 8.92 10.97
C THR A 71 3.56 7.91 11.20
N ILE A 72 3.47 7.13 12.28
CA ILE A 72 4.55 6.25 12.72
C ILE A 72 4.54 4.95 11.91
N ILE A 73 3.38 4.27 11.83
CA ILE A 73 3.30 2.95 11.19
C ILE A 73 3.50 3.08 9.67
N THR A 74 2.75 3.96 9.01
CA THR A 74 2.90 4.15 7.55
C THR A 74 4.27 4.70 7.18
N GLY A 75 4.85 5.62 7.97
CA GLY A 75 6.19 6.15 7.72
C GLY A 75 7.26 5.06 7.76
N THR A 76 7.28 4.26 8.82
CA THR A 76 8.24 3.14 8.96
C THR A 76 8.03 2.06 7.91
N ALA A 77 6.77 1.75 7.56
CA ALA A 77 6.44 0.78 6.53
C ALA A 77 6.90 1.24 5.13
N PHE A 78 6.60 2.49 4.75
CA PHE A 78 6.93 3.04 3.44
C PHE A 78 8.45 3.11 3.24
N SER A 79 9.20 3.58 4.23
CA SER A 79 10.67 3.61 4.17
C SER A 79 11.26 2.20 4.04
N SER A 80 10.77 1.24 4.83
CA SER A 80 11.29 -0.13 4.83
C SER A 80 11.03 -0.86 3.52
N VAL A 81 9.81 -0.73 2.97
CA VAL A 81 9.43 -1.39 1.70
C VAL A 81 10.08 -0.69 0.51
N GLY A 82 10.09 0.65 0.48
CA GLY A 82 10.64 1.42 -0.63
C GLY A 82 12.12 1.13 -0.87
N VAL A 83 12.94 1.18 0.20
CA VAL A 83 14.37 0.89 0.10
C VAL A 83 14.60 -0.59 -0.23
N ALA A 84 13.95 -1.51 0.49
CA ALA A 84 14.19 -2.94 0.31
C ALA A 84 13.77 -3.44 -1.08
N SER A 85 12.65 -2.96 -1.64
CA SER A 85 12.18 -3.38 -2.96
C SER A 85 13.11 -2.93 -4.09
N GLY A 86 13.56 -1.67 -4.08
CA GLY A 86 14.48 -1.14 -5.08
C GLY A 86 15.86 -1.82 -5.06
N THR A 87 16.41 -2.04 -3.86
CA THR A 87 17.69 -2.76 -3.70
C THR A 87 17.56 -4.22 -4.14
N LEU A 88 16.53 -4.93 -3.65
CA LEU A 88 16.33 -6.35 -3.98
C LEU A 88 16.15 -6.55 -5.49
N PHE A 89 15.36 -5.71 -6.14
CA PHE A 89 15.12 -5.81 -7.58
C PHE A 89 16.43 -5.60 -8.37
N SER A 90 17.25 -4.61 -7.99
CA SER A 90 18.53 -4.33 -8.65
C SER A 90 19.54 -5.46 -8.46
N GLU A 91 19.63 -6.04 -7.26
CA GLU A 91 20.51 -7.16 -6.93
C GLU A 91 20.13 -8.47 -7.64
N ILE A 92 18.84 -8.72 -7.85
CA ILE A 92 18.36 -9.91 -8.57
C ILE A 92 18.66 -9.80 -10.08
N LEU A 93 18.53 -8.61 -10.65
CA LEU A 93 18.81 -8.37 -12.07
C LEU A 93 20.30 -8.37 -12.41
N GLY A 94 21.12 -7.78 -11.53
CA GLY A 94 22.53 -7.50 -11.82
C GLY A 94 22.69 -6.47 -12.95
N PRO A 95 23.87 -6.40 -13.60
CA PRO A 95 24.21 -5.35 -14.56
C PRO A 95 23.55 -5.51 -15.94
N ARG A 96 22.79 -6.59 -16.17
CA ARG A 96 22.23 -6.88 -17.49
C ARG A 96 20.85 -6.24 -17.66
N ASN A 97 20.74 -5.28 -18.59
CA ASN A 97 19.49 -4.60 -18.95
C ASN A 97 18.76 -3.95 -17.75
N GLN A 98 19.52 -3.51 -16.74
CA GLN A 98 18.99 -2.95 -15.50
C GLN A 98 18.06 -1.75 -15.75
N GLY A 99 18.44 -0.84 -16.66
CA GLY A 99 17.66 0.36 -16.96
C GLY A 99 16.27 0.07 -17.53
N PHE A 100 16.14 -0.87 -18.47
CA PHE A 100 14.83 -1.21 -19.05
C PHE A 100 13.90 -1.85 -18.00
N MET A 101 14.43 -2.77 -17.21
CA MET A 101 13.64 -3.51 -16.22
C MET A 101 13.26 -2.63 -15.02
N GLN A 102 14.15 -1.74 -14.58
CA GLN A 102 13.81 -0.71 -13.59
C GLN A 102 12.80 0.30 -14.15
N GLY A 103 12.88 0.64 -15.43
CA GLY A 103 11.88 1.45 -16.12
C GLY A 103 10.50 0.80 -16.13
N LEU A 104 10.42 -0.50 -16.42
CA LEU A 104 9.18 -1.26 -16.38
C LEU A 104 8.59 -1.33 -14.96
N PHE A 105 9.45 -1.57 -13.95
CA PHE A 105 9.05 -1.53 -12.55
C PHE A 105 8.47 -0.16 -12.15
N ALA A 106 9.12 0.93 -12.57
CA ALA A 106 8.65 2.29 -12.32
C ALA A 106 7.31 2.59 -13.03
N LEU A 107 7.14 2.11 -14.26
CA LEU A 107 5.90 2.27 -15.02
C LEU A 107 4.71 1.65 -14.29
N PHE A 108 4.82 0.40 -13.84
CA PHE A 108 3.76 -0.26 -13.06
C PHE A 108 3.48 0.47 -11.74
N GLY A 109 4.52 0.97 -11.07
CA GLY A 109 4.36 1.80 -9.88
C GLY A 109 3.58 3.10 -10.16
N SER A 110 3.80 3.74 -11.29
CA SER A 110 3.07 4.94 -11.71
C SER A 110 1.62 4.66 -12.09
N ILE A 111 1.36 3.56 -12.80
CA ILE A 111 -0.02 3.12 -13.11
C ILE A 111 -0.80 2.88 -11.81
N GLY A 112 -0.19 2.21 -10.82
CA GLY A 112 -0.80 2.01 -9.50
C GLY A 112 -1.13 3.32 -8.78
N ARG A 113 -0.22 4.30 -8.81
CA ARG A 113 -0.47 5.64 -8.22
C ARG A 113 -1.56 6.44 -8.92
N PHE A 114 -1.75 6.22 -10.22
CA PHE A 114 -2.82 6.85 -10.98
C PHE A 114 -4.18 6.17 -10.72
N LEU A 115 -4.25 4.85 -10.80
CA LEU A 115 -5.50 4.11 -10.64
C LEU A 115 -5.96 4.01 -9.18
N GLY A 116 -5.04 3.98 -8.22
CA GLY A 116 -5.32 3.79 -6.80
C GLY A 116 -6.36 4.77 -6.25
N PRO A 117 -6.15 6.10 -6.40
CA PRO A 117 -7.10 7.11 -5.96
C PRO A 117 -8.45 7.01 -6.67
N ILE A 118 -8.46 6.80 -7.99
CA ILE A 118 -9.70 6.72 -8.79
C ILE A 118 -10.59 5.57 -8.29
N VAL A 119 -10.02 4.37 -8.17
CA VAL A 119 -10.75 3.19 -7.69
C VAL A 119 -11.17 3.37 -6.23
N SER A 120 -10.30 3.92 -5.39
CA SER A 120 -10.61 4.12 -3.96
C SER A 120 -11.74 5.13 -3.76
N THR A 121 -11.77 6.22 -4.52
CA THR A 121 -12.86 7.22 -4.45
C THR A 121 -14.18 6.62 -4.89
N LEU A 122 -14.21 5.89 -6.00
CA LEU A 122 -15.45 5.24 -6.48
C LEU A 122 -15.99 4.21 -5.48
N LEU A 123 -15.11 3.44 -4.84
CA LEU A 123 -15.51 2.48 -3.81
C LEU A 123 -15.99 3.19 -2.53
N PHE A 124 -15.31 4.26 -2.13
CA PHE A 124 -15.67 5.08 -0.98
C PHE A 124 -17.07 5.69 -1.13
N GLU A 125 -17.37 6.28 -2.28
CA GLU A 125 -18.68 6.90 -2.55
C GLU A 125 -19.81 5.86 -2.53
N LYS A 126 -19.61 4.69 -3.15
CA LYS A 126 -20.68 3.69 -3.35
C LYS A 126 -20.88 2.74 -2.18
N ILE A 127 -19.81 2.20 -1.62
CA ILE A 127 -19.85 1.07 -0.67
C ILE A 127 -19.35 1.49 0.72
N GLY A 128 -18.60 2.60 0.79
CA GLY A 128 -18.11 3.19 2.03
C GLY A 128 -16.66 2.89 2.33
N TYR A 129 -16.18 3.46 3.44
CA TYR A 129 -14.76 3.49 3.80
C TYR A 129 -14.14 2.13 4.16
N SER A 130 -14.93 1.21 4.74
CA SER A 130 -14.42 -0.08 5.24
C SER A 130 -13.95 -1.01 4.11
N VAL A 131 -14.60 -0.97 2.96
CA VAL A 131 -14.33 -1.88 1.83
C VAL A 131 -12.98 -1.60 1.15
N PRO A 132 -12.63 -0.35 0.77
CA PRO A 132 -11.28 -0.03 0.30
C PRO A 132 -10.19 -0.49 1.25
N MET A 133 -10.36 -0.28 2.56
CA MET A 133 -9.37 -0.68 3.57
C MET A 133 -9.21 -2.22 3.65
N ALA A 134 -10.31 -2.96 3.57
CA ALA A 134 -10.29 -4.43 3.54
C ALA A 134 -9.63 -4.98 2.27
N ILE A 135 -9.90 -4.38 1.10
CA ILE A 135 -9.27 -4.76 -0.17
C ILE A 135 -7.77 -4.53 -0.11
N LEU A 136 -7.33 -3.36 0.36
CA LEU A 136 -5.91 -3.03 0.51
C LEU A 136 -5.20 -3.96 1.50
N LEU A 137 -5.84 -4.27 2.63
CA LEU A 137 -5.33 -5.27 3.58
C LEU A 137 -5.15 -6.63 2.90
N GLY A 138 -6.16 -7.09 2.14
CA GLY A 138 -6.09 -8.33 1.39
C GLY A 138 -4.94 -8.35 0.36
N MET A 139 -4.73 -7.26 -0.36
CA MET A 139 -3.61 -7.13 -1.31
C MET A 139 -2.25 -7.20 -0.63
N VAL A 140 -2.09 -6.55 0.53
CA VAL A 140 -0.83 -6.59 1.31
C VAL A 140 -0.58 -7.99 1.86
N LEU A 141 -1.59 -8.65 2.41
CA LEU A 141 -1.47 -10.03 2.91
C LEU A 141 -1.13 -11.01 1.79
N LEU A 142 -1.73 -10.86 0.60
CA LEU A 142 -1.37 -11.65 -0.57
C LEU A 142 0.09 -11.44 -0.96
N ALA A 143 0.56 -10.19 -0.97
CA ALA A 143 1.95 -9.87 -1.26
C ALA A 143 2.91 -10.48 -0.23
N ASP A 144 2.56 -10.49 1.06
CA ASP A 144 3.32 -11.17 2.11
C ASP A 144 3.42 -12.68 1.84
N VAL A 145 2.31 -13.33 1.49
CA VAL A 145 2.30 -14.77 1.14
C VAL A 145 3.20 -15.05 -0.06
N VAL A 146 3.16 -14.22 -1.09
CA VAL A 146 4.03 -14.34 -2.27
C VAL A 146 5.49 -14.19 -1.88
N ILE A 147 5.84 -13.18 -1.08
CA ILE A 147 7.22 -12.96 -0.60
C ILE A 147 7.71 -14.17 0.21
N ILE A 148 6.90 -14.70 1.12
CA ILE A 148 7.26 -15.87 1.92
C ILE A 148 7.47 -17.10 1.02
N THR A 149 6.57 -17.33 0.07
CA THR A 149 6.63 -18.49 -0.83
C THR A 149 7.87 -18.45 -1.72
N PHE A 150 8.18 -17.28 -2.29
CA PHE A 150 9.30 -17.10 -3.21
C PHE A 150 10.60 -16.66 -2.53
N ARG A 151 10.68 -16.63 -1.19
CA ARG A 151 11.87 -16.19 -0.44
C ARG A 151 13.17 -16.87 -0.86
N LYS A 152 13.10 -18.15 -1.27
CA LYS A 152 14.27 -18.92 -1.73
C LYS A 152 14.77 -18.52 -3.13
N ARG A 153 13.93 -17.83 -3.91
CA ARG A 153 14.25 -17.31 -5.27
C ARG A 153 14.76 -15.87 -5.22
N LEU A 154 14.46 -15.11 -4.16
CA LEU A 154 14.87 -13.72 -3.95
C LEU A 154 16.34 -13.60 -3.49
N VAL A 155 17.25 -14.32 -4.14
CA VAL A 155 18.69 -14.32 -3.82
C VAL A 155 19.42 -13.45 -4.86
N PRO A 156 20.39 -12.60 -4.44
CA PRO A 156 21.15 -11.77 -5.37
C PRO A 156 21.84 -12.61 -6.46
N LEU A 157 21.95 -12.05 -7.66
CA LEU A 157 22.67 -12.68 -8.75
C LEU A 157 24.16 -12.74 -8.41
N LYS A 158 24.73 -13.95 -8.36
CA LYS A 158 26.17 -14.13 -8.15
C LYS A 158 26.93 -13.70 -9.39
N LEU A 159 27.45 -12.48 -9.40
CA LEU A 159 28.22 -11.91 -10.50
C LEU A 159 29.63 -12.51 -10.62
N ILE A 160 30.19 -12.94 -9.50
CA ILE A 160 31.54 -13.49 -9.42
C ILE A 160 31.42 -15.02 -9.35
N PRO A 161 31.96 -15.75 -10.34
CA PRO A 161 31.93 -17.20 -10.29
C PRO A 161 32.89 -17.76 -9.24
N PRO A 162 32.58 -18.95 -8.66
CA PRO A 162 33.50 -19.65 -7.78
C PRO A 162 34.81 -19.98 -8.52
N ILE A 163 35.93 -19.89 -7.79
CA ILE A 163 37.28 -20.13 -8.31
C ILE A 163 37.33 -21.53 -8.94
N GLY A 164 37.87 -21.64 -10.16
CA GLY A 164 38.01 -22.90 -10.89
C GLY A 164 36.75 -23.43 -11.58
N VAL A 165 35.61 -22.73 -11.52
CA VAL A 165 34.36 -23.19 -12.17
C VAL A 165 34.16 -22.49 -13.52
N LYS A 166 33.93 -23.31 -14.56
CA LYS A 166 33.58 -22.89 -15.93
C LYS A 166 32.27 -22.11 -15.93
N THR A 167 32.32 -20.82 -16.27
CA THR A 167 31.12 -19.98 -16.33
C THR A 167 30.80 -19.60 -17.77
N PRO A 168 29.69 -20.08 -18.36
CA PRO A 168 29.30 -19.72 -19.71
C PRO A 168 28.89 -18.24 -19.75
N TYR A 169 29.49 -17.49 -20.66
CA TYR A 169 29.21 -16.09 -20.97
C TYR A 169 28.76 -15.95 -22.42
N LYS A 170 28.17 -14.80 -22.78
CA LYS A 170 27.52 -14.58 -24.09
C LYS A 170 28.39 -14.97 -25.29
N ASN A 171 29.71 -14.83 -25.17
CA ASN A 171 30.71 -15.14 -26.20
C ASN A 171 31.84 -16.08 -25.73
N GLY A 172 31.62 -16.97 -24.76
CA GLY A 172 32.67 -17.91 -24.36
C GLY A 172 32.57 -18.39 -22.92
N VAL A 173 33.70 -18.78 -22.35
CA VAL A 173 33.78 -19.36 -21.01
C VAL A 173 34.79 -18.55 -20.21
N PHE A 174 34.34 -17.98 -19.11
CA PHE A 174 35.20 -17.26 -18.18
C PHE A 174 35.58 -18.17 -17.00
N TYR A 175 36.86 -18.21 -16.68
CA TYR A 175 37.41 -18.84 -15.49
C TYR A 175 37.96 -17.76 -14.57
N ARG A 176 37.61 -17.85 -13.29
CA ARG A 176 38.26 -17.07 -12.24
C ARG A 176 39.36 -17.94 -11.64
N PHE A 177 40.60 -17.53 -11.85
CA PHE A 177 41.78 -18.08 -11.19
C PHE A 177 41.94 -17.49 -9.79
#